data_AF-A0A966KG49-F1
#
_entry.id   AF-A0A966KG49-F1
#
_cell.length_a   1.000
_cell.length_b   1.000
_cell.length_c   1.000
_cell.angle_alpha   90.00
_cell.angle_beta   90.00
_cell.angle_gamma   90.00
#
_symmetry.space_group_name_H-M   'P 1'
#
loop_
_entity.id
_entity.type
_entity.pdbx_description
1 polymer ?
#
loop_
_entity_poly.entity_id
_entity_poly.type
_entity_poly.pdbx_seq_one_letter_code
_entity_poly.pdbx_strand_id
1 'polypeptide(L)' 'MQHFKKIVGFVALFLWGTSTHAAPQKIVSLNLCTDQLLMLLADPNQIASLSKIADDPNVSFLAERS' A
#
# COMPACT_ATOMS: atom_id res chain seq x y z
N MET A 1 -9.47 -14.40 -42.59
CA MET A 1 -10.27 -13.47 -41.74
C MET A 1 -10.58 -13.99 -40.33
N GLN A 2 -10.71 -15.31 -40.11
CA GLN A 2 -11.04 -15.89 -38.79
C GLN A 2 -9.92 -15.76 -37.74
N HIS A 3 -8.64 -15.81 -38.16
CA HIS A 3 -7.50 -15.60 -37.27
C HIS A 3 -7.41 -14.16 -36.76
N PHE A 4 -7.74 -13.18 -37.61
CA PHE A 4 -7.77 -11.76 -37.23
C PHE A 4 -8.80 -11.49 -36.13
N LYS A 5 -10.02 -12.05 -36.25
CA LYS A 5 -11.07 -11.92 -35.22
C LYS A 5 -10.67 -12.53 -33.87
N LYS A 6 -9.94 -13.66 -33.90
CA LYS A 6 -9.41 -14.29 -32.68
C LYS A 6 -8.31 -13.45 -32.04
N ILE A 7 -7.37 -12.93 -32.83
CA ILE A 7 -6.29 -12.07 -32.34
C ILE A 7 -6.85 -10.81 -31.69
N VAL A 8 -7.83 -10.14 -32.32
CA VAL A 8 -8.49 -8.97 -31.73
C VAL A 8 -9.20 -9.32 -30.42
N GLY A 9 -9.87 -10.48 -30.35
CA GLY A 9 -10.50 -10.96 -29.11
C GLY A 9 -9.51 -11.22 -27.97
N PHE A 10 -8.36 -11.84 -28.27
CA PHE A 10 -7.33 -12.12 -27.27
C PHE A 10 -6.63 -10.84 -26.78
N VAL A 11 -6.37 -9.88 -27.66
CA VAL A 11 -5.79 -8.58 -27.29
C VAL A 11 -6.73 -7.78 -26.38
N ALA A 12 -8.03 -7.77 -26.67
CA ALA A 12 -9.03 -7.11 -25.84
C ALA A 12 -9.14 -7.73 -24.43
N LEU A 13 -9.04 -9.06 -24.34
CA LEU A 13 -9.01 -9.78 -23.06
C LEU A 13 -7.74 -9.48 -22.24
N PHE A 14 -6.58 -9.35 -22.89
CA PHE A 14 -5.33 -9.02 -22.22
C PHE A 14 -5.33 -7.60 -21.63
N LEU A 15 -5.95 -6.65 -22.34
CA LEU A 15 -6.07 -5.26 -21.90
C LEU A 15 -7.02 -5.08 -20.71
N TRP A 16 -7.99 -5.98 -20.51
CA TRP A 16 -8.91 -5.92 -19.39
C TRP A 16 -8.35 -6.51 -18.08
N GLY A 17 -7.27 -7.28 -18.16
CA GLY A 17 -6.68 -7.99 -17.01
C GLY A 17 -5.70 -7.15 -16.18
N THR A 18 -5.43 -5.90 -16.55
CA THR A 18 -4.49 -5.07 -15.79
C THR A 18 -5.19 -4.45 -14.58
N SER A 19 -5.24 -5.17 -13.47
CA SER A 19 -5.61 -4.60 -12.18
C SER A 19 -4.57 -3.54 -11.81
N THR A 20 -4.92 -2.25 -11.93
CA THR A 20 -4.09 -1.17 -11.42
C THR A 20 -4.10 -1.26 -9.89
N HIS A 21 -2.99 -1.66 -9.30
CA HIS A 21 -2.86 -1.67 -7.84
C HIS A 21 -2.78 -0.22 -7.36
N ALA A 22 -3.93 0.36 -6.99
CA ALA A 22 -3.97 1.70 -6.45
C ALA A 22 -3.19 1.74 -5.14
N ALA A 23 -2.31 2.71 -4.97
CA ALA A 23 -1.61 2.88 -3.71
C ALA A 23 -2.62 3.09 -2.58
N PRO A 24 -2.42 2.46 -1.40
CA PRO A 24 -3.29 2.66 -0.25
C PRO A 24 -3.42 4.15 0.08
N GLN A 25 -4.66 4.64 0.21
CA GLN A 25 -4.91 6.06 0.53
C GLN A 25 -4.97 6.31 2.04
N LYS A 26 -5.29 5.28 2.83
CA LYS A 26 -5.30 5.31 4.30
C LYS A 26 -4.80 3.99 4.86
N ILE A 27 -3.84 4.07 5.77
CA ILE A 27 -3.16 2.94 6.39
C ILE A 27 -3.37 3.03 7.90
N VAL A 28 -3.84 1.94 8.49
CA VAL A 28 -3.89 1.75 9.94
C VAL A 28 -2.94 0.62 10.27
N SER A 29 -2.03 0.87 11.21
CA SER A 29 -1.11 -0.15 11.71
C SER A 29 -1.42 -0.49 13.17
N LEU A 30 -1.26 -1.76 13.49
CA LEU A 30 -1.48 -2.34 14.81
C LEU A 30 -0.21 -2.98 15.37
N ASN A 31 0.94 -2.78 14.73
CA ASN A 31 2.19 -3.42 15.07
C ASN A 31 3.32 -2.38 15.10
N LEU A 32 4.04 -2.31 16.22
CA LEU A 32 5.08 -1.29 16.44
C LEU A 32 6.21 -1.34 15.41
N CYS A 33 6.62 -2.54 14.98
CA CYS A 33 7.65 -2.65 13.94
C CYS A 33 7.14 -2.10 12.59
N THR A 34 5.86 -2.30 12.29
CA THR A 34 5.22 -1.77 11.08
C THR A 34 5.03 -0.27 11.18
N ASP A 35 4.70 0.27 12.35
CA ASP A 35 4.59 1.72 12.58
C ASP A 35 5.89 2.44 12.21
N GLN A 36 7.03 1.87 12.64
CA GLN A 36 8.34 2.45 12.37
C GLN A 36 8.70 2.39 10.88
N LEU A 37 8.29 1.33 10.17
CA LEU A 37 8.43 1.29 8.71
C LEU A 37 7.55 2.34 8.04
N LEU A 38 6.32 2.55 8.50
CA LEU A 38 5.43 3.57 7.97
C LEU A 38 6.01 4.98 8.19
N MET A 39 6.53 5.28 9.38
CA MET A 39 7.17 6.57 9.68
C MET A 39 8.42 6.84 8.83
N LEU A 40 9.08 5.81 8.30
CA LEU A 40 10.29 5.95 7.47
C LEU A 40 10.00 5.93 5.97
N LEU A 41 8.95 5.24 5.53
CA LEU A 41 8.75 4.88 4.12
C LEU A 41 7.45 5.39 3.50
N ALA A 42 6.40 5.60 4.30
CA ALA A 42 5.10 6.01 3.78
C ALA A 42 4.99 7.54 3.66
N ASP A 43 4.11 8.02 2.77
CA ASP A 43 3.67 9.41 2.83
C ASP A 43 2.89 9.60 4.14
N PRO A 44 3.25 10.57 5.01
CA PRO A 44 2.55 10.81 6.27
C PRO A 44 1.04 11.01 6.11
N ASN A 45 0.59 11.56 4.98
CA ASN A 45 -0.83 11.78 4.69
C ASN A 45 -1.61 10.46 4.47
N GLN A 46 -0.91 9.36 4.17
CA GLN A 46 -1.51 8.03 4.04
C GLN A 46 -1.68 7.35 5.41
N ILE A 47 -1.00 7.80 6.47
CA ILE A 47 -1.05 7.17 7.79
C ILE A 47 -2.30 7.68 8.53
N ALA A 48 -3.30 6.83 8.67
CA ALA A 48 -4.52 7.14 9.40
C ALA A 48 -4.39 6.88 10.90
N SER A 49 -3.61 5.86 11.30
CA SER A 49 -3.29 5.57 12.71
C SER A 49 -2.08 4.65 12.80
N LEU A 50 -1.30 4.80 13.86
CA LEU A 50 -0.28 3.87 14.32
C LEU A 50 -0.78 3.07 15.53
N SER A 51 0.01 2.13 16.02
CA SER A 51 -0.30 1.42 17.25
C SER A 51 -0.25 2.34 18.47
N LYS A 52 -0.92 1.93 19.54
CA LYS A 52 -1.02 2.70 20.79
C LYS A 52 0.32 2.95 21.50
N ILE A 53 1.36 2.19 21.14
CA ILE A 53 2.69 2.24 21.77
C ILE A 53 3.75 2.86 20.85
N ALA A 54 3.33 3.48 19.74
CA ALA A 54 4.24 4.09 18.77
C ALA A 54 5.01 5.30 19.35
N ASP A 55 4.42 5.99 20.33
CA ASP A 55 4.95 7.17 21.03
C ASP A 55 5.59 6.84 22.39
N ASP A 56 5.63 5.57 22.80
CA ASP A 56 6.23 5.15 24.07
C ASP A 56 7.76 5.00 23.92
N PRO A 57 8.57 5.84 24.58
CA PRO A 57 10.04 5.83 24.45
C PRO A 57 10.70 4.57 25.04
N ASN A 58 9.99 3.77 25.84
CA ASN A 58 10.52 2.53 26.40
C ASN A 58 10.57 1.39 25.37
N VAL A 59 9.74 1.46 24.33
CA VAL A 59 9.58 0.36 23.35
C VAL A 59 9.72 0.83 21.90
N SER A 60 9.49 2.10 21.60
CA SER A 60 9.58 2.67 20.25
C SER A 60 10.87 3.44 20.05
N PHE A 61 11.70 3.02 19.09
CA PHE A 61 12.93 3.73 18.73
C PHE A 61 12.63 5.10 18.08
N LEU A 62 11.44 5.27 17.51
CA LEU A 62 11.00 6.50 16.84
C LEU A 62 9.95 7.27 17.65
N ALA A 63 9.87 7.07 18.96
CA ALA A 63 8.88 7.73 19.83
C ALA A 63 8.80 9.25 19.62
N GLU A 64 9.95 9.92 19.46
CA GLU A 64 10.03 11.38 19.29
C GLU A 64 9.59 11.90 17.91
N ARG A 65 9.26 11.01 16.96
CA ARG A 65 8.78 11.37 15.61
C ARG A 65 7.28 11.21 15.41
N SER A 66 6.58 10.69 16.43
CA SER A 66 5.14 10.43 16.37
C SER A 66 4.29 11.70 16.44
#